data_AF-A0A4V1XWL5-F1
#
_entry.id   AF-A0A4V1XWL5-F1
#
_cell.length_a   1.000
_cell.length_b   1.000
_cell.length_c   1.000
_cell.angle_alpha   90.00
_cell.angle_beta   90.00
_cell.angle_gamma   90.00
#
_symmetry.space_group_name_H-M   'P 1'
#
loop_
_entity.id
_entity.type
_entity.pdbx_description
1 polymer ?
#
loop_
_entity_poly.entity_id
_entity_poly.type
_entity_poly.pdbx_seq_one_letter_code
_entity_poly.pdbx_strand_id
1 'polypeptide(L)'
;MLDFFSPQRTSGRNDVENPGRVYVDFRDDRWTLDINLHNIITTISKQKTWAESIREKWHDITRSYRVNFAVLQRIYLAQLRERLVRQAVDLRFNREQPLGWADTLKEYIQALQDYDYMEKRSLLPGDPFYASGEQYLDRKLLEHVVGSRGDQLEKETRAVGRWETEAAEPPSIRDTRRDNYHRSWTQGFRRRIGVAAAGGALLVAPMWLMVLRNTLYTALVSTTAFVALFGLMAAIFLTSVMEVMSCTAAYAAVLVVFVGLTTENRMDV
;
A
#
# COMPACT_ATOMS: atom_id res chain seq x y z
N MET A 1 2.06 -13.91 47.26
CA MET A 1 1.55 -15.23 46.83
C MET A 1 0.08 -15.25 47.20
N LEU A 2 -0.77 -14.83 46.27
CA LEU A 2 -2.22 -14.74 46.48
C LEU A 2 -2.90 -15.35 45.26
N ASP A 3 -3.58 -16.47 45.53
CA ASP A 3 -4.42 -17.21 44.61
C ASP A 3 -5.64 -16.37 44.20
N PHE A 4 -5.84 -16.23 42.90
CA PHE A 4 -7.10 -15.74 42.31
C PHE A 4 -7.69 -16.86 41.46
N PHE A 5 -8.40 -17.77 42.12
CA PHE A 5 -9.31 -18.69 41.44
C PHE A 5 -10.60 -17.92 41.12
N SER A 6 -10.99 -17.90 39.84
CA SER A 6 -12.34 -17.53 39.41
C SER A 6 -12.82 -18.56 38.37
N PRO A 7 -14.12 -18.91 38.38
CA PRO A 7 -14.61 -20.15 37.81
C PRO A 7 -14.74 -20.08 36.29
N GLN A 8 -14.26 -21.12 35.60
CA GLN A 8 -14.59 -21.32 34.19
C GLN A 8 -16.08 -21.63 34.04
N ARG A 9 -16.79 -20.72 33.36
CA ARG A 9 -18.13 -20.99 32.83
C ARG A 9 -17.96 -21.69 31.48
N THR A 10 -17.99 -23.03 31.50
CA THR A 10 -18.00 -23.85 30.30
C THR A 10 -19.37 -23.76 29.63
N SER A 11 -19.53 -22.82 28.70
CA SER A 11 -20.64 -22.87 27.75
C SER A 11 -20.26 -23.84 26.63
N GLY A 12 -20.79 -25.07 26.71
CA GLY A 12 -20.59 -26.09 25.69
C GLY A 12 -21.06 -25.60 24.32
N ARG A 13 -20.19 -25.69 23.32
CA ARG A 13 -20.49 -25.35 21.92
C ARG A 13 -20.36 -26.60 21.08
N ASN A 14 -21.50 -27.23 20.82
CA ASN A 14 -21.66 -28.31 19.86
C ASN A 14 -22.09 -27.69 18.52
N ASP A 15 -21.15 -27.11 17.77
CA ASP A 15 -21.43 -26.60 16.42
C ASP A 15 -20.66 -27.45 15.41
N VAL A 16 -21.36 -28.48 14.91
CA VAL A 16 -20.95 -29.36 13.80
C VAL A 16 -21.22 -28.64 12.47
N GLU A 17 -20.17 -28.58 11.65
CA GLU A 17 -20.10 -28.51 10.18
C GLU A 17 -21.07 -27.61 9.40
N ASN A 18 -20.56 -26.44 8.96
CA ASN A 18 -20.76 -25.98 7.58
C ASN A 18 -19.65 -24.98 7.16
N PRO A 19 -18.63 -25.36 6.37
CA PRO A 19 -17.43 -24.53 6.11
C PRO A 19 -17.67 -23.31 5.19
N GLY A 20 -18.92 -23.03 4.79
CA GLY A 20 -19.25 -21.97 3.84
C GLY A 20 -20.02 -20.77 4.40
N ARG A 21 -20.48 -20.79 5.65
CA ARG A 21 -21.25 -19.68 6.24
C ARG A 21 -20.74 -19.36 7.64
N VAL A 22 -20.03 -18.24 7.77
CA VAL A 22 -19.73 -17.65 9.08
C VAL A 22 -21.04 -17.13 9.66
N TYR A 23 -21.59 -17.81 10.65
CA TYR A 23 -22.76 -17.34 11.39
C TYR A 23 -22.32 -16.21 12.33
N VAL A 24 -22.68 -14.98 11.99
CA VAL A 24 -22.31 -13.78 12.75
C VAL A 24 -23.41 -13.50 13.76
N ASP A 25 -23.15 -13.76 15.03
CA ASP A 25 -24.07 -13.36 16.10
C ASP A 25 -23.82 -11.91 16.49
N PHE A 26 -24.64 -10.99 15.97
CA PHE A 26 -24.56 -9.55 16.28
C PHE A 26 -24.88 -9.21 17.74
N ARG A 27 -25.31 -10.19 18.56
CA ARG A 27 -25.51 -10.02 20.00
C ARG A 27 -24.25 -10.26 20.81
N ASP A 28 -23.23 -10.92 20.24
CA ASP A 28 -21.93 -11.13 20.87
C ASP A 28 -20.98 -10.01 20.48
N ASP A 29 -20.42 -9.27 21.45
CA ASP A 29 -19.42 -8.21 21.24
C ASP A 29 -18.17 -8.68 20.46
N ARG A 30 -18.02 -9.99 20.23
CA ARG A 30 -16.89 -10.61 19.52
C ARG A 30 -17.16 -10.88 18.03
N TRP A 31 -18.35 -10.59 17.52
CA TRP A 31 -18.72 -10.89 16.14
C TRP A 31 -17.76 -10.28 15.08
N THR A 32 -17.18 -9.11 15.38
CA THR A 32 -16.18 -8.44 14.52
C THR A 32 -14.85 -9.17 14.46
N LEU A 33 -14.50 -9.90 15.53
CA LEU A 33 -13.31 -10.73 15.65
C LEU A 33 -13.47 -11.99 14.79
N ASP A 34 -14.62 -12.67 14.90
CA ASP A 34 -14.89 -13.95 14.24
C ASP A 34 -14.79 -13.89 12.72
N ILE A 35 -15.25 -12.78 12.11
CA ILE A 35 -15.18 -12.58 10.65
C ILE A 35 -13.73 -12.46 10.17
N ASN A 36 -12.85 -11.84 10.96
CA ASN A 36 -11.50 -11.50 10.53
C ASN A 36 -10.45 -12.50 11.03
N LEU A 37 -10.77 -13.31 12.04
CA LEU A 37 -9.88 -14.29 12.67
C LEU A 37 -9.21 -15.22 11.65
N HIS A 38 -9.97 -15.67 10.66
CA HIS A 38 -9.54 -16.60 9.61
C HIS A 38 -8.45 -16.04 8.68
N ASN A 39 -8.23 -14.72 8.70
CA ASN A 39 -7.22 -14.05 7.87
C ASN A 39 -6.01 -13.54 8.68
N ILE A 40 -6.00 -13.72 10.01
CA ILE A 40 -4.90 -13.25 10.86
C ILE A 40 -3.67 -14.13 10.65
N ILE A 41 -3.84 -15.45 10.72
CA ILE A 41 -2.77 -16.43 10.56
C ILE A 41 -3.12 -17.36 9.40
N THR A 42 -2.19 -17.55 8.49
CA THR A 42 -2.33 -18.48 7.37
C THR A 42 -1.13 -19.41 7.31
N THR A 43 -1.38 -20.66 6.94
CA THR A 43 -0.31 -21.63 6.70
C THR A 43 0.26 -21.37 5.32
N ILE A 44 1.59 -21.36 5.20
CA ILE A 44 2.32 -21.25 3.94
C ILE A 44 3.17 -22.47 3.71
N SER A 45 3.27 -22.91 2.45
CA SER A 45 4.21 -23.96 2.05
C SER A 45 5.20 -23.49 1.00
N LYS A 46 6.42 -24.04 1.09
CA LYS A 46 7.46 -23.83 0.09
C LYS A 46 6.99 -24.40 -1.26
N GLN A 47 7.04 -23.59 -2.30
CA GLN A 47 6.78 -24.07 -3.66
C GLN A 47 7.89 -25.04 -4.07
N LYS A 48 7.52 -26.27 -4.44
CA LYS A 48 8.46 -27.24 -5.02
C LYS A 48 8.83 -26.79 -6.42
N THR A 49 10.12 -26.67 -6.71
CA THR A 49 10.57 -26.53 -8.10
C THR A 49 10.43 -27.87 -8.83
N TRP A 50 10.25 -27.83 -10.16
CA TRP A 50 10.10 -29.06 -10.98
C TRP A 50 11.29 -30.03 -10.78
N ALA A 51 12.51 -29.50 -10.64
CA ALA A 51 13.70 -30.30 -10.37
C ALA A 51 13.70 -30.96 -8.97
N GLU A 52 13.21 -30.27 -7.94
CA GLU A 52 13.06 -30.84 -6.58
C GLU A 52 11.94 -31.90 -6.56
N SER A 53 10.86 -31.70 -7.32
CA SER A 53 9.71 -32.62 -7.35
C SER A 53 10.02 -34.02 -7.88
N ILE A 54 11.06 -34.16 -8.72
CA ILE A 54 11.49 -35.44 -9.30
C ILE A 54 12.41 -36.21 -8.35
N ARG A 55 13.08 -35.51 -7.43
CA ARG A 55 14.15 -36.07 -6.58
C ARG A 55 13.68 -36.48 -5.18
N GLU A 56 12.57 -35.92 -4.70
CA GLU A 56 12.11 -36.10 -3.32
C GLU A 56 10.99 -37.14 -3.17
N LYS A 57 11.29 -38.17 -2.37
CA LYS A 57 10.39 -39.27 -1.99
C LYS A 57 9.64 -38.88 -0.71
N TRP A 58 8.38 -38.45 -0.83
CA TRP A 58 7.30 -38.43 0.20
C TRP A 58 7.56 -37.95 1.65
N HIS A 59 8.61 -37.19 1.95
CA HIS A 59 8.77 -36.43 3.20
C HIS A 59 9.62 -35.21 2.82
N ASP A 60 9.23 -33.94 2.92
CA ASP A 60 8.57 -33.22 4.01
C ASP A 60 8.12 -31.88 3.39
N ILE A 61 6.82 -31.54 3.37
CA ILE A 61 6.41 -30.22 2.88
C ILE A 61 6.80 -29.23 3.97
N THR A 62 7.82 -28.39 3.72
CA THR A 62 8.19 -27.36 4.69
C THR A 62 7.03 -26.37 4.82
N ARG A 63 6.26 -26.55 5.89
CA ARG A 63 5.17 -25.67 6.28
C ARG A 63 5.72 -24.60 7.20
N SER A 64 5.26 -23.38 7.01
CA SER A 64 5.45 -22.31 7.96
C SER A 64 4.18 -21.48 8.07
N TYR A 65 4.23 -20.40 8.82
CA TYR A 65 3.08 -19.56 9.10
C TYR A 65 3.31 -18.15 8.61
N ARG A 66 2.23 -17.40 8.55
CA ARG A 66 2.22 -16.03 8.08
C ARG A 66 1.16 -15.26 8.84
N VAL A 67 1.57 -14.15 9.44
CA VAL A 67 0.73 -13.33 10.31
C VAL A 67 0.56 -11.95 9.68
N ASN A 68 -0.70 -11.54 9.52
CA ASN A 68 -1.05 -10.27 8.92
C ASN A 68 -1.47 -9.25 9.99
N PHE A 69 -0.59 -8.33 10.33
CA PHE A 69 -0.88 -7.30 11.34
C PHE A 69 -1.89 -6.26 10.84
N ALA A 70 -2.06 -6.07 9.53
CA ALA A 70 -3.10 -5.20 8.98
C ALA A 70 -4.52 -5.71 9.31
N VAL A 71 -4.69 -7.03 9.43
CA VAL A 71 -5.97 -7.61 9.85
C VAL A 71 -6.26 -7.27 11.32
N LEU A 72 -5.24 -7.27 12.19
CA LEU A 72 -5.39 -6.82 13.57
C LEU A 72 -5.83 -5.35 13.65
N GLN A 73 -5.23 -4.48 12.83
CA GLN A 73 -5.63 -3.07 12.78
C GLN A 73 -7.09 -2.91 12.31
N ARG A 74 -7.55 -3.71 11.34
CA ARG A 74 -8.95 -3.70 10.89
C ARG A 74 -9.92 -4.15 12.00
N ILE A 75 -9.55 -5.17 12.78
CA ILE A 75 -10.33 -5.61 13.94
C ILE A 75 -10.41 -4.48 14.97
N TYR A 76 -9.29 -3.83 15.28
CA TYR A 76 -9.24 -2.71 16.22
C TYR A 76 -10.13 -1.54 15.76
N LEU A 77 -10.07 -1.17 14.49
CA LEU A 77 -10.95 -0.15 13.90
C LEU A 77 -12.43 -0.53 13.99
N ALA A 78 -12.78 -1.79 13.76
CA ALA A 78 -14.15 -2.26 13.85
C ALA A 78 -14.69 -2.15 15.29
N GLN A 79 -13.87 -2.49 16.28
CA GLN A 79 -14.21 -2.36 17.70
C GLN A 79 -14.41 -0.90 18.13
N LEU A 80 -13.52 0.01 17.71
CA LEU A 80 -13.66 1.44 18.00
C LEU A 80 -14.91 2.03 17.35
N ARG A 81 -15.19 1.66 16.10
CA ARG A 81 -16.40 2.09 15.39
C ARG A 81 -17.67 1.64 16.13
N GLU A 82 -17.71 0.41 16.59
CA GLU A 82 -18.86 -0.10 17.36
C GLU A 82 -19.07 0.68 18.66
N ARG A 83 -17.99 0.93 19.43
CA ARG A 83 -18.05 1.73 20.66
C ARG A 83 -18.58 3.14 20.40
N LEU A 84 -18.10 3.79 19.33
CA LEU A 84 -18.58 5.12 18.94
C LEU A 84 -20.06 5.12 18.56
N VAL A 85 -20.52 4.10 17.84
CA VAL A 85 -21.95 3.98 17.48
C VAL A 85 -22.80 3.84 18.73
N ARG A 86 -22.40 3.00 19.71
CA ARG A 86 -23.12 2.85 20.98
C ARG A 86 -23.19 4.19 21.73
N GLN A 87 -22.06 4.87 21.90
CA GLN A 87 -22.00 6.19 22.54
C GLN A 87 -22.85 7.25 21.81
N ALA A 88 -22.87 7.24 20.48
CA ALA A 88 -23.69 8.16 19.69
C ALA A 88 -25.20 7.89 19.85
N VAL A 89 -25.60 6.62 19.94
CA VAL A 89 -26.98 6.21 20.25
C VAL A 89 -27.36 6.69 21.65
N ASP A 90 -26.50 6.45 22.65
CA ASP A 90 -26.74 6.90 24.03
C ASP A 90 -26.90 8.42 24.12
N LEU A 91 -26.02 9.17 23.45
CA LEU A 91 -26.10 10.64 23.40
C LEU A 91 -27.42 11.12 22.75
N ARG A 92 -27.91 10.41 21.73
CA ARG A 92 -29.14 10.77 21.02
C ARG A 92 -30.40 10.45 21.81
N PHE A 93 -30.46 9.31 22.48
CA PHE A 93 -31.69 8.78 23.09
C PHE A 93 -31.73 8.91 24.62
N ASN A 94 -30.60 8.76 25.31
CA ASN A 94 -30.53 8.80 26.77
C ASN A 94 -30.19 10.20 27.31
N ARG A 95 -29.76 11.15 26.44
CA ARG A 95 -29.36 12.55 26.77
C ARG A 95 -28.28 12.68 27.85
N GLU A 96 -27.73 11.58 28.33
CA GLU A 96 -26.52 11.54 29.13
C GLU A 96 -25.33 11.72 28.19
N GLN A 97 -24.35 12.55 28.57
CA GLN A 97 -23.09 12.61 27.85
C GLN A 97 -22.25 11.40 28.29
N PRO A 98 -22.08 10.35 27.47
CA PRO A 98 -21.27 9.21 27.87
C PRO A 98 -19.83 9.68 28.12
N LEU A 99 -19.29 9.47 29.31
CA LEU A 99 -17.90 9.85 29.62
C LEU A 99 -16.94 9.20 28.60
N GLY A 100 -16.04 9.99 28.01
CA GLY A 100 -14.97 9.49 27.14
C GLY A 100 -15.33 9.30 25.66
N TRP A 101 -16.49 9.77 25.18
CA TRP A 101 -16.81 9.70 23.75
C TRP A 101 -15.83 10.48 22.87
N ALA A 102 -15.35 11.63 23.36
CA ALA A 102 -14.36 12.44 22.67
C ALA A 102 -12.99 11.73 22.58
N ASP A 103 -12.59 11.02 23.63
CA ASP A 103 -11.37 10.22 23.64
C ASP A 103 -11.49 9.02 22.68
N THR A 104 -12.64 8.34 22.70
CA THR A 104 -12.93 7.24 21.76
C THR A 104 -12.89 7.72 20.31
N LEU A 105 -13.40 8.93 20.04
CA LEU A 105 -13.37 9.54 18.71
C LEU A 105 -11.93 9.87 18.29
N LYS A 106 -11.14 10.43 19.21
CA LYS A 106 -9.72 10.70 18.98
C LYS A 106 -8.94 9.43 18.68
N GLU A 107 -9.16 8.36 19.45
CA GLU A 107 -8.55 7.05 19.24
C GLU A 107 -8.93 6.45 17.87
N TYR A 108 -10.21 6.59 17.48
CA TYR A 108 -10.68 6.13 16.17
C TYR A 108 -10.02 6.89 15.02
N ILE A 109 -9.92 8.21 15.11
CA ILE A 109 -9.24 9.04 14.11
C ILE A 109 -7.76 8.67 14.03
N GLN A 110 -7.09 8.49 15.17
CA GLN A 110 -5.69 8.05 15.19
C GLN A 110 -5.53 6.67 14.55
N ALA A 111 -6.38 5.71 14.90
CA ALA A 111 -6.34 4.37 14.34
C ALA A 111 -6.57 4.37 12.81
N LEU A 112 -7.39 5.28 12.29
CA LEU A 112 -7.58 5.47 10.85
C LEU A 112 -6.31 6.03 10.18
N GLN A 113 -5.67 7.03 10.80
CA GLN A 113 -4.40 7.56 10.28
C GLN A 113 -3.30 6.50 10.29
N ASP A 114 -3.23 5.69 11.35
CA ASP A 114 -2.28 4.58 11.46
C ASP A 114 -2.56 3.51 10.38
N TYR A 115 -3.84 3.24 10.08
CA TYR A 115 -4.21 2.34 8.99
C TYR A 115 -3.80 2.87 7.62
N ASP A 116 -4.02 4.16 7.33
CA ASP A 116 -3.54 4.80 6.09
C ASP A 116 -2.01 4.75 5.99
N TYR A 117 -1.32 4.89 7.13
CA TYR A 117 0.13 4.73 7.19
C TYR A 117 0.56 3.29 6.87
N MET A 118 -0.13 2.29 7.40
CA MET A 118 0.11 0.88 7.09
C MET A 118 -0.09 0.60 5.60
N GLU A 119 -1.16 1.12 5.00
CA GLU A 119 -1.43 0.96 3.57
C GLU A 119 -0.31 1.56 2.71
N LYS A 120 0.11 2.80 3.00
CA LYS A 120 1.23 3.45 2.28
C LYS A 120 2.54 2.67 2.39
N ARG A 121 2.79 2.04 3.55
CA ARG A 121 3.99 1.21 3.76
C ARG A 121 3.91 -0.14 3.07
N SER A 122 2.72 -0.74 2.95
CA SER A 122 2.53 -2.02 2.25
C SER A 122 2.90 -1.97 0.76
N LEU A 123 2.89 -0.77 0.16
CA LEU A 123 3.34 -0.55 -1.23
C LEU A 123 4.87 -0.61 -1.40
N LEU A 124 5.64 -0.60 -0.32
CA LEU A 124 7.10 -0.69 -0.35
C LEU A 124 7.56 -2.15 -0.26
N PRO A 125 8.70 -2.51 -0.89
CA PRO A 125 9.25 -3.86 -0.77
C PRO A 125 9.69 -4.14 0.67
N GLY A 126 9.13 -5.21 1.27
CA GLY A 126 9.38 -5.59 2.66
C GLY A 126 8.37 -4.96 3.61
N ASP A 127 7.12 -5.42 3.55
CA ASP A 127 6.03 -4.92 4.39
C ASP A 127 6.29 -5.24 5.87
N PRO A 128 6.51 -4.23 6.74
CA PRO A 128 6.74 -4.46 8.16
C PRO A 128 5.48 -4.92 8.92
N PHE A 129 4.31 -4.79 8.30
CA PHE A 129 3.03 -5.22 8.86
C PHE A 129 2.69 -6.68 8.50
N TYR A 130 3.68 -7.41 8.00
CA TYR A 130 3.55 -8.77 7.54
C TYR A 130 4.73 -9.61 8.05
N ALA A 131 4.46 -10.50 9.00
CA ALA A 131 5.45 -11.48 9.45
C ALA A 131 5.26 -12.78 8.67
N SER A 132 6.28 -13.25 7.96
CA SER A 132 6.16 -14.37 7.03
C SER A 132 7.27 -15.37 7.26
N GLY A 133 6.91 -16.64 7.43
CA GLY A 133 7.84 -17.76 7.50
C GLY A 133 8.67 -18.00 6.24
N GLU A 134 8.47 -17.22 5.19
CA GLU A 134 9.41 -17.14 4.06
C GLU A 134 10.79 -16.63 4.51
N GLN A 135 10.81 -15.72 5.49
CA GLN A 135 12.04 -15.24 6.13
C GLN A 135 12.49 -16.22 7.21
N TYR A 136 13.80 -16.48 7.29
CA TYR A 136 14.34 -17.50 8.20
C TYR A 136 14.10 -17.17 9.68
N LEU A 137 14.28 -15.91 10.07
CA LEU A 137 14.10 -15.46 11.46
C LEU A 137 12.62 -15.51 11.88
N ASP A 138 11.73 -14.98 11.04
CA ASP A 138 10.29 -15.04 11.26
C ASP A 138 9.80 -16.47 11.32
N ARG A 139 10.32 -17.37 10.46
CA ARG A 139 10.00 -18.80 10.52
C ARG A 139 10.31 -19.39 11.88
N LYS A 140 11.49 -19.13 12.45
CA LYS A 140 11.86 -19.64 13.77
C LYS A 140 11.04 -19.03 14.89
N LEU A 141 10.72 -17.75 14.80
CA LEU A 141 9.81 -17.07 15.73
C LEU A 141 8.40 -17.68 15.67
N LEU A 142 7.86 -17.86 14.46
CA LEU A 142 6.52 -18.37 14.23
C LEU A 142 6.41 -19.87 14.56
N GLU A 143 7.42 -20.68 14.26
CA GLU A 143 7.51 -22.07 14.73
C GLU A 143 7.43 -22.15 16.26
N HIS A 144 8.13 -21.25 16.96
CA HIS A 144 8.13 -21.21 18.42
C HIS A 144 6.79 -20.72 19.00
N VAL A 145 6.20 -19.68 18.42
CA VAL A 145 4.98 -19.03 18.96
C VAL A 145 3.70 -19.77 18.56
N VAL A 146 3.59 -20.22 17.31
CA VAL A 146 2.41 -20.95 16.80
C VAL A 146 2.44 -22.40 17.24
N GLY A 147 3.62 -23.03 17.24
CA GLY A 147 3.80 -24.41 17.69
C GLY A 147 2.82 -25.39 17.05
N SER A 148 2.27 -26.30 17.85
CA SER A 148 1.29 -27.31 17.43
C SER A 148 -0.13 -26.75 17.17
N ARG A 149 -0.39 -25.46 17.47
CA ARG A 149 -1.69 -24.86 17.19
C ARG A 149 -1.91 -24.60 15.70
N GLY A 150 -0.83 -24.57 14.93
CA GLY A 150 -0.88 -24.35 13.48
C GLY A 150 -1.52 -25.51 12.71
N ASP A 151 -1.56 -26.71 13.28
CA ASP A 151 -2.19 -27.89 12.65
C ASP A 151 -3.72 -27.75 12.53
N GLN A 152 -4.32 -26.81 13.28
CA GLN A 152 -5.74 -26.49 13.23
C GLN A 152 -6.10 -25.47 12.13
N LEU A 153 -5.11 -24.92 11.43
CA LEU A 153 -5.33 -23.94 10.35
C LEU A 153 -5.68 -24.67 9.05
N GLU A 154 -6.94 -24.54 8.62
CA GLU A 154 -7.45 -25.22 7.42
C GLU A 154 -6.92 -24.64 6.10
N LYS A 155 -6.47 -23.37 6.11
CA LYS A 155 -6.12 -22.65 4.88
C LYS A 155 -4.61 -22.63 4.63
N GLU A 156 -4.18 -23.50 3.72
CA GLU A 156 -2.83 -23.49 3.16
C GLU A 156 -2.75 -22.58 1.94
N THR A 157 -1.78 -21.67 1.94
CA THR A 157 -1.50 -20.74 0.83
C THR A 157 -0.07 -20.93 0.35
N ARG A 158 0.19 -20.61 -0.92
CA ARG A 158 1.54 -20.73 -1.48
C ARG A 158 2.40 -19.55 -1.05
N ALA A 159 3.68 -19.82 -0.77
CA ALA A 159 4.67 -18.77 -0.63
C ALA A 159 4.68 -17.88 -1.89
N VAL A 160 4.75 -16.56 -1.68
CA VAL A 160 4.79 -15.54 -2.74
C VAL A 160 6.21 -14.99 -2.87
N GLY A 161 6.95 -14.91 -1.76
CA GLY A 161 8.33 -14.44 -1.72
C GLY A 161 9.38 -15.55 -1.85
N ARG A 162 10.65 -15.12 -1.86
CA ARG A 162 11.81 -16.03 -1.86
C ARG A 162 11.89 -16.76 -0.51
N TRP A 163 11.95 -18.08 -0.54
CA TRP A 163 12.09 -18.90 0.66
C TRP A 163 13.55 -18.91 1.14
N GLU A 164 13.83 -18.24 2.25
CA GLU A 164 15.16 -18.20 2.84
C GLU A 164 15.48 -19.53 3.51
N THR A 165 16.67 -20.07 3.23
CA THR A 165 17.06 -21.41 3.70
C THR A 165 18.09 -21.34 4.83
N GLU A 166 18.86 -20.25 4.95
CA GLU A 166 19.96 -20.12 5.92
C GLU A 166 19.93 -18.80 6.70
N ALA A 167 20.48 -18.84 7.92
CA ALA A 167 20.66 -17.69 8.80
C ALA A 167 21.67 -16.65 8.27
N ALA A 168 22.40 -16.95 7.19
CA ALA A 168 23.39 -16.08 6.57
C ALA A 168 22.80 -15.14 5.50
N GLU A 169 21.54 -15.36 5.09
CA GLU A 169 20.83 -14.52 4.10
C GLU A 169 19.85 -13.46 4.64
N PRO A 170 19.60 -13.25 5.95
CA PRO A 170 18.65 -12.19 6.31
C PRO A 170 19.30 -10.84 5.97
N PRO A 171 18.66 -9.97 5.17
CA PRO A 171 19.00 -8.56 5.24
C PRO A 171 18.79 -8.18 6.70
N SER A 172 19.90 -7.93 7.39
CA SER A 172 19.88 -7.73 8.83
C SER A 172 18.79 -6.72 9.18
N ILE A 173 17.94 -7.05 10.17
CA ILE A 173 16.97 -6.12 10.81
C ILE A 173 17.68 -4.82 11.29
N ARG A 174 19.01 -4.79 11.25
CA ARG A 174 19.90 -3.72 11.66
C ARG A 174 20.04 -2.56 10.66
N ASP A 175 19.60 -2.65 9.40
CA ASP A 175 19.82 -1.55 8.43
C ASP A 175 18.65 -1.22 7.47
N THR A 176 17.41 -1.58 7.80
CA THR A 176 16.20 -1.20 7.03
C THR A 176 15.90 0.30 7.03
N ARG A 177 16.66 1.11 7.80
CA ARG A 177 16.50 2.57 7.86
C ARG A 177 17.29 3.29 6.76
N ARG A 178 18.48 2.79 6.39
CA ARG A 178 19.33 3.39 5.35
C ARG A 178 18.91 2.96 3.93
N ASP A 179 18.52 1.69 3.77
CA ASP A 179 18.09 1.17 2.47
C ASP A 179 16.73 1.70 2.00
N ASN A 180 15.79 1.90 2.93
CA ASN A 180 14.50 2.52 2.62
C ASN A 180 14.65 4.01 2.26
N TYR A 181 15.65 4.70 2.81
CA TYR A 181 15.92 6.10 2.48
C TYR A 181 16.38 6.24 1.03
N HIS A 182 17.30 5.39 0.56
CA HIS A 182 17.75 5.42 -0.83
C HIS A 182 16.66 5.02 -1.85
N ARG A 183 15.79 4.06 -1.53
CA ARG A 183 14.73 3.62 -2.44
C ARG A 183 13.60 4.65 -2.60
N SER A 184 13.14 5.24 -1.50
CA SER A 184 12.10 6.29 -1.55
C SER A 184 12.62 7.58 -2.20
N TRP A 185 13.89 7.94 -1.96
CA TRP A 185 14.55 9.04 -2.66
C TRP A 185 14.56 8.78 -4.17
N THR A 186 15.04 7.63 -4.61
CA THR A 186 15.20 7.35 -6.05
C THR A 186 13.89 7.35 -6.83
N GLN A 187 12.78 6.89 -6.25
CA GLN A 187 11.47 6.96 -6.90
C GLN A 187 10.96 8.40 -7.04
N GLY A 188 11.01 9.20 -5.97
CA GLY A 188 10.63 10.61 -6.01
C GLY A 188 11.51 11.41 -6.98
N PHE A 189 12.80 11.12 -6.98
CA PHE A 189 13.78 11.75 -7.86
C PHE A 189 13.62 11.35 -9.32
N ARG A 190 13.37 10.07 -9.64
CA ARG A 190 13.10 9.62 -11.02
C ARG A 190 11.84 10.23 -11.59
N ARG A 191 10.77 10.38 -10.79
CA ARG A 191 9.55 11.07 -11.22
C ARG A 191 9.84 12.55 -11.51
N ARG A 192 10.60 13.22 -10.66
CA ARG A 192 11.02 14.62 -10.87
C ARG A 192 11.90 14.78 -12.10
N ILE A 193 12.88 13.89 -12.30
CA ILE A 193 13.69 13.86 -13.53
C ILE A 193 12.82 13.56 -14.74
N GLY A 194 11.88 12.64 -14.66
CA GLY A 194 10.99 12.31 -15.78
C GLY A 194 10.14 13.51 -16.21
N VAL A 195 9.56 14.23 -15.24
CA VAL A 195 8.79 15.45 -15.50
C VAL A 195 9.68 16.57 -16.03
N ALA A 196 10.87 16.77 -15.44
CA ALA A 196 11.83 17.78 -15.88
C ALA A 196 12.38 17.48 -17.30
N ALA A 197 12.65 16.21 -17.61
CA ALA A 197 13.12 15.77 -18.92
C ALA A 197 12.01 15.89 -19.97
N ALA A 198 10.77 15.52 -19.64
CA ALA A 198 9.63 15.70 -20.53
C ALA A 198 9.38 17.19 -20.83
N GLY A 199 9.38 18.05 -19.80
CA GLY A 199 9.27 19.50 -19.96
C GLY A 199 10.42 20.11 -20.75
N GLY A 200 11.66 19.69 -20.48
CA GLY A 200 12.85 20.11 -21.20
C GLY A 200 12.83 19.68 -22.68
N ALA A 201 12.44 18.44 -22.96
CA ALA A 201 12.29 17.94 -24.32
C ALA A 201 11.22 18.72 -25.09
N LEU A 202 10.09 19.05 -24.44
CA LEU A 202 9.04 19.90 -25.01
C LEU A 202 9.51 21.34 -25.30
N LEU A 203 10.44 21.88 -24.53
CA LEU A 203 11.01 23.22 -24.78
C LEU A 203 12.09 23.23 -25.86
N VAL A 204 12.91 22.17 -25.93
CA VAL A 204 14.06 22.08 -26.84
C VAL A 204 13.66 21.53 -28.22
N ALA A 205 12.66 20.66 -28.30
CA ALA A 205 12.19 20.06 -29.56
C ALA A 205 11.76 21.10 -30.62
N PRO A 206 11.01 22.18 -30.30
CA PRO A 206 10.68 23.22 -31.27
C PRO A 206 11.92 23.91 -31.84
N MET A 207 12.92 24.23 -31.01
CA MET A 207 14.18 24.82 -31.47
C MET A 207 14.95 23.88 -32.40
N TRP A 208 15.05 22.60 -32.05
CA TRP A 208 15.74 21.60 -32.87
C TRP A 208 15.02 21.35 -34.20
N LEU A 209 13.70 21.29 -34.18
CA LEU A 209 12.88 21.06 -35.38
C LEU A 209 12.96 22.25 -36.34
N MET A 210 13.04 23.47 -35.79
CA MET A 210 13.20 24.70 -36.54
C MET A 210 14.56 24.82 -37.25
N VAL A 211 15.62 24.24 -36.68
CA VAL A 211 16.93 24.13 -37.35
C VAL A 211 16.92 23.09 -38.48
N LEU A 212 16.11 22.03 -38.37
CA LEU A 212 16.16 20.88 -39.29
C LEU A 212 15.24 21.00 -40.52
N ARG A 213 14.12 21.74 -40.44
CA ARG A 213 13.23 21.98 -41.60
C ARG A 213 12.88 23.45 -41.78
N ASN A 214 13.37 24.02 -42.87
CA ASN A 214 13.29 25.46 -43.14
C ASN A 214 12.01 25.85 -43.92
N THR A 215 10.83 25.43 -43.42
CA THR A 215 9.51 25.74 -44.01
C THR A 215 8.54 26.36 -43.00
N LEU A 216 7.92 27.48 -43.36
CA LEU A 216 7.07 28.29 -42.46
C LEU A 216 5.87 27.50 -41.91
N TYR A 217 5.25 26.67 -42.75
CA TYR A 217 4.13 25.81 -42.36
C TYR A 217 4.50 24.76 -41.31
N THR A 218 5.71 24.19 -41.36
CA THR A 218 6.13 23.17 -40.38
C THR A 218 6.41 23.79 -39.02
N ALA A 219 6.89 25.03 -38.97
CA ALA A 219 7.08 25.75 -37.72
C ALA A 219 5.73 26.00 -37.02
N LEU A 220 4.77 26.60 -37.73
CA LEU A 220 3.45 26.94 -37.18
C LEU A 220 2.66 25.69 -36.71
N VAL A 221 2.70 24.62 -37.49
CA VAL A 221 2.02 23.35 -37.15
C VAL A 221 2.70 22.66 -35.96
N SER A 222 4.04 22.68 -35.90
CA SER A 222 4.75 22.09 -34.76
C SER A 222 4.46 22.85 -33.47
N THR A 223 4.54 24.18 -33.45
CA THR A 223 4.33 24.96 -32.22
C THR A 223 2.92 24.81 -31.67
N THR A 224 1.89 24.83 -32.53
CA THR A 224 0.50 24.58 -32.10
C THR A 224 0.30 23.16 -31.55
N ALA A 225 0.89 22.14 -32.16
CA ALA A 225 0.83 20.76 -31.67
C ALA A 225 1.56 20.57 -30.33
N PHE A 226 2.76 21.15 -30.18
CA PHE A 226 3.53 21.07 -28.94
C PHE A 226 2.88 21.85 -27.78
N VAL A 227 2.30 23.03 -28.03
CA VAL A 227 1.50 23.78 -27.02
C VAL A 227 0.27 23.00 -26.59
N ALA A 228 -0.45 22.38 -27.53
CA ALA A 228 -1.62 21.57 -27.20
C ALA A 228 -1.25 20.33 -26.36
N LEU A 229 -0.17 19.64 -26.72
CA LEU A 229 0.33 18.49 -25.96
C LEU A 229 0.81 18.90 -24.56
N PHE A 230 1.51 20.02 -24.45
CA PHE A 230 1.94 20.58 -23.17
C PHE A 230 0.75 20.91 -22.27
N GLY A 231 -0.26 21.62 -22.80
CA GLY A 231 -1.47 21.97 -22.06
C GLY A 231 -2.24 20.74 -21.58
N LEU A 232 -2.32 19.70 -22.42
CA LEU A 232 -2.94 18.43 -22.05
C LEU A 232 -2.16 17.73 -20.92
N MET A 233 -0.82 17.66 -21.02
CA MET A 233 0.01 17.12 -19.94
C MET A 233 -0.15 17.93 -18.65
N ALA A 234 -0.14 19.26 -18.72
CA ALA A 234 -0.30 20.12 -17.57
C ALA A 234 -1.66 19.90 -16.88
N ALA A 235 -2.75 19.76 -17.65
CA ALA A 235 -4.08 19.49 -17.12
C ALA A 235 -4.19 18.13 -16.38
N ILE A 236 -3.40 17.14 -16.78
CA ILE A 236 -3.37 15.83 -16.12
C ILE A 236 -2.52 15.86 -14.84
N PHE A 237 -1.42 16.63 -14.85
CA PHE A 237 -0.46 16.65 -13.74
C PHE A 237 -0.77 17.68 -12.65
N LEU A 238 -1.40 18.79 -12.98
CA LEU A 238 -1.72 19.86 -12.04
C LEU A 238 -3.18 19.76 -11.60
N THR A 239 -3.40 19.70 -10.30
CA THR A 239 -4.73 19.67 -9.70
C THR A 239 -5.40 21.05 -9.62
N SER A 240 -4.65 22.13 -9.86
CA SER A 240 -5.13 23.51 -9.80
C SER A 240 -5.29 24.13 -11.19
N VAL A 241 -6.50 24.56 -11.54
CA VAL A 241 -6.82 25.13 -12.86
C VAL A 241 -6.05 26.44 -13.13
N MET A 242 -5.79 27.24 -12.09
CA MET A 242 -5.06 28.51 -12.21
C MET A 242 -3.59 28.29 -12.59
N GLU A 243 -2.96 27.25 -12.04
CA GLU A 243 -1.57 26.91 -12.33
C GLU A 243 -1.43 26.37 -13.76
N VAL A 244 -2.42 25.59 -14.23
CA VAL A 244 -2.47 25.09 -15.62
C VAL A 244 -2.54 26.23 -16.62
N MET A 245 -3.43 27.21 -16.39
CA MET A 245 -3.57 28.36 -17.29
C MET A 245 -2.30 29.22 -17.32
N SER A 246 -1.72 29.52 -16.16
CA SER A 246 -0.49 30.32 -16.06
C SER A 246 0.69 29.64 -16.75
N CYS A 247 0.88 28.34 -16.53
CA CYS A 247 1.99 27.59 -17.13
C CYS A 247 1.84 27.46 -18.65
N THR A 248 0.62 27.19 -19.13
CA THR A 248 0.32 27.08 -20.57
C THR A 248 0.49 28.43 -21.28
N ALA A 249 0.02 29.53 -20.67
CA ALA A 249 0.18 30.88 -21.21
C ALA A 249 1.66 31.29 -21.30
N ALA A 250 2.45 31.01 -20.26
CA ALA A 250 3.89 31.28 -20.26
C ALA A 250 4.60 30.49 -21.36
N TYR A 251 4.28 29.21 -21.53
CA TYR A 251 4.85 28.36 -22.57
C TYR A 251 4.48 28.83 -23.99
N ALA A 252 3.21 29.19 -24.21
CA ALA A 252 2.74 29.73 -25.49
C ALA A 252 3.44 31.05 -25.84
N ALA A 253 3.63 31.95 -24.88
CA ALA A 253 4.32 33.22 -25.10
C ALA A 253 5.76 33.01 -25.59
N VAL A 254 6.52 32.10 -24.96
CA VAL A 254 7.90 31.79 -25.37
C VAL A 254 7.94 31.26 -26.80
N LEU A 255 7.05 30.32 -27.15
CA LEU A 255 7.01 29.76 -28.51
C LEU A 255 6.58 30.78 -29.56
N VAL A 256 5.62 31.66 -29.25
CA VAL A 256 5.19 32.73 -30.16
C VAL A 256 6.33 33.71 -30.43
N VAL A 257 7.08 34.12 -29.40
CA VAL A 257 8.26 34.99 -29.57
C VAL A 257 9.31 34.30 -30.44
N PHE A 258 9.59 33.02 -30.20
CA PHE A 258 10.54 32.27 -31.03
C PHE A 258 10.10 32.21 -32.50
N VAL A 259 8.82 31.89 -32.77
CA VAL A 259 8.29 31.88 -34.13
C VAL A 259 8.40 33.28 -34.76
N GLY A 260 8.05 34.34 -34.04
CA GLY A 260 8.15 35.72 -34.51
C GLY A 260 9.58 36.11 -34.93
N LEU A 261 10.56 35.85 -34.07
CA LEU A 261 11.97 36.17 -34.36
C LEU A 261 12.51 35.42 -35.58
N THR A 262 12.12 34.16 -35.77
CA THR A 262 12.55 33.39 -36.94
C THR A 262 11.89 33.81 -38.24
N THR A 263 10.69 34.40 -38.19
CA THR A 263 10.05 34.96 -39.39
C THR A 263 10.65 36.29 -39.80
N GLU A 264 11.03 37.13 -38.83
CA GLU A 264 11.63 38.45 -39.04
C GLU A 264 13.04 38.32 -39.64
N ASN A 265 13.88 37.45 -39.05
CA ASN A 265 15.25 37.22 -39.51
C ASN A 265 15.35 36.61 -40.94
N ARG A 266 14.22 36.12 -41.48
CA ARG A 266 14.13 35.59 -42.85
C ARG A 266 13.66 36.64 -43.87
N MET A 267 13.14 37.79 -43.44
CA MET A 267 12.78 38.90 -44.33
C MET A 267 13.93 39.90 -44.56
N ASP A 268 15.02 39.77 -43.79
CA ASP A 268 16.23 40.62 -43.87
C ASP A 268 17.39 39.98 -44.67
N VAL A 269 17.17 38.82 -45.33
CA VAL A 269 18.13 38.14 -46.24
C VAL A 269 17.53 38.00 -47.63
#